data_AF-A0A3C0PJB9-F1
#
_entry.id   AF-A0A3C0PJB9-F1
#
_cell.length_a   1.000
_cell.length_b   1.000
_cell.length_c   1.000
_cell.angle_alpha   90.00
_cell.angle_beta   90.00
_cell.angle_gamma   90.00
#
_symmetry.space_group_name_H-M   'P 1'
#
loop_
_entity.id
_entity.type
_entity.pdbx_description
1 polymer ?
#
loop_
_entity_poly.entity_id
_entity_poly.type
_entity_poly.pdbx_seq_one_letter_code
_entity_poly.pdbx_strand_id
1 'polypeptide(L)' 'TEEYEKNMVVRITFTLPENNIVIRTDALIIHVQNTDISQYIGVQFKNIGDAEQNYLRDFVLQSLNNDTGMLKK' A
#
# COMPACT_ATOMS: atom_id res chain seq x y z
N THR A 1 8.01 -11.58 17.42
CA THR A 1 7.41 -10.91 16.24
C THR A 1 7.89 -11.66 15.03
N GLU A 2 7.02 -12.03 14.10
CA GLU A 2 7.47 -12.68 12.85
C GLU A 2 8.35 -11.69 12.08
N GLU A 3 9.54 -12.12 11.67
CA GLU A 3 10.47 -11.30 10.91
C GLU A 3 10.16 -11.48 9.42
N TYR A 4 9.88 -10.37 8.74
CA TYR A 4 9.59 -10.38 7.31
C TYR A 4 10.86 -10.18 6.49
N GLU A 5 11.03 -10.98 5.45
CA GLU A 5 12.21 -10.95 4.58
C GLU A 5 11.87 -10.58 3.14
N LYS A 6 12.86 -10.05 2.42
CA LYS A 6 12.75 -9.76 1.00
C LYS A 6 12.45 -11.04 0.21
N ASN A 7 11.60 -10.91 -0.80
CA ASN A 7 11.08 -12.00 -1.65
C ASN A 7 10.08 -12.95 -0.97
N MET A 8 9.70 -12.73 0.29
CA MET A 8 8.57 -13.45 0.87
C MET A 8 7.25 -13.03 0.21
N VAL A 9 6.39 -14.02 -0.02
CA VAL A 9 5.00 -13.79 -0.45
C VAL A 9 4.13 -13.67 0.79
N VAL A 10 3.38 -12.59 0.87
CA VAL A 10 2.48 -12.28 1.98
C VAL A 10 1.09 -11.97 1.45
N ARG A 11 0.08 -12.20 2.29
CA ARG A 11 -1.29 -11.77 2.01
C ARG A 11 -1.61 -10.54 2.83
N ILE A 12 -1.74 -9.41 2.16
CA ILE A 12 -2.04 -8.13 2.83
C ILE A 12 -3.55 -7.89 2.82
N THR A 13 -4.04 -7.25 3.88
CA THR A 13 -5.41 -6.73 3.96
C THR A 13 -5.32 -5.28 4.44
N PHE A 14 -5.95 -4.37 3.71
CA PHE A 14 -5.97 -2.96 4.06
C PHE A 14 -7.28 -2.31 3.63
N THR A 15 -7.60 -1.17 4.24
CA THR A 15 -8.83 -0.41 3.96
C THR A 15 -8.46 0.91 3.32
N LEU A 16 -9.13 1.27 2.23
CA LEU A 16 -9.03 2.61 1.67
C LEU A 16 -9.87 3.59 2.51
N PRO A 17 -9.30 4.72 2.95
CA PRO A 17 -9.90 5.58 3.96
C PRO A 17 -11.19 6.26 3.47
N GLU A 18 -11.34 6.52 2.18
CA GLU A 18 -12.46 7.32 1.66
C GLU A 18 -13.76 6.54 1.47
N ASN A 19 -13.67 5.24 1.19
CA ASN A 19 -14.81 4.44 0.73
C ASN A 19 -15.02 3.17 1.55
N ASN A 20 -14.25 2.97 2.64
CA ASN A 20 -14.26 1.77 3.47
C ASN A 20 -14.10 0.46 2.67
N ILE A 21 -13.53 0.54 1.46
CA ILE A 21 -13.27 -0.64 0.64
C ILE A 21 -12.11 -1.40 1.25
N VAL A 22 -12.35 -2.67 1.56
CA VAL A 22 -11.33 -3.60 2.05
C VAL A 22 -10.70 -4.32 0.86
N ILE A 23 -9.40 -4.15 0.68
CA ILE A 23 -8.62 -4.83 -0.35
C ILE A 23 -7.80 -5.93 0.32
N ARG A 24 -7.92 -7.15 -0.20
CA ARG A 24 -7.13 -8.31 0.20
C ARG A 24 -6.41 -8.88 -1.01
N THR A 25 -5.09 -8.84 -1.02
CA THR A 25 -4.30 -9.29 -2.17
C THR A 25 -2.99 -9.95 -1.75
N ASP A 26 -2.46 -10.79 -2.62
CA ASP A 26 -1.13 -11.37 -2.46
C ASP A 26 -0.08 -10.36 -2.96
N ALA A 27 0.98 -10.21 -2.17
CA ALA A 27 2.05 -9.27 -2.44
C ALA A 27 3.41 -9.91 -2.18
N LEU A 28 4.42 -9.44 -2.91
CA LEU A 28 5.81 -9.82 -2.72
C LEU A 28 6.53 -8.71 -1.96
N ILE A 29 7.25 -9.05 -0.91
CA ILE A 29 8.10 -8.10 -0.21
C ILE A 29 9.30 -7.75 -1.11
N ILE A 30 9.42 -6.49 -1.49
CA ILE A 30 10.51 -5.99 -2.35
C ILE A 30 11.51 -5.12 -1.58
N HIS A 31 11.12 -4.63 -0.40
CA HIS A 31 11.94 -3.79 0.45
C HIS A 31 11.69 -4.12 1.92
N VAL A 32 12.76 -4.20 2.69
CA VAL A 32 12.74 -4.34 4.15
C VAL A 32 13.74 -3.34 4.71
N GLN A 33 13.29 -2.52 5.65
CA GLN A 33 14.13 -1.56 6.37
C GLN A 33 13.90 -1.76 7.87
N ASN A 34 14.95 -2.16 8.57
CA ASN A 34 14.92 -2.29 10.02
C ASN A 34 15.37 -0.95 10.65
N THR A 35 14.62 -0.47 11.62
CA THR A 35 15.00 0.67 12.47
C THR A 35 15.07 0.21 13.93
N ASP A 36 15.60 1.05 14.81
CA ASP A 36 15.69 0.74 16.24
C ASP A 36 14.33 0.50 16.91
N ILE A 37 13.23 0.99 16.30
CA ILE A 37 11.89 1.00 16.88
C ILE A 37 10.95 0.02 16.15
N SER A 38 11.12 -0.14 14.83
CA SER A 38 10.23 -0.96 14.00
C SER A 38 10.85 -1.42 12.69
N GLN A 39 10.25 -2.45 12.10
CA GLN A 39 10.53 -2.89 10.74
C GLN A 39 9.53 -2.25 9.76
N TYR A 40 10.04 -1.63 8.70
CA TYR A 40 9.27 -1.09 7.58
C TYR A 40 9.39 -2.02 6.38
N ILE A 41 8.25 -2.27 5.72
CA ILE A 41 8.15 -3.25 4.64
C ILE A 41 7.49 -2.59 3.44
N GLY A 42 8.16 -2.68 2.28
CA GLY A 42 7.60 -2.32 0.99
C GLY A 42 7.22 -3.58 0.21
N VAL A 43 5.99 -3.61 -0.30
CA VAL A 43 5.46 -4.76 -1.04
C VAL A 43 5.03 -4.37 -2.45
N GLN A 44 5.12 -5.33 -3.37
CA GLN A 44 4.57 -5.24 -4.72
C GLN A 44 3.37 -6.17 -4.83
N PHE A 45 2.20 -5.64 -5.19
CA PHE A 45 1.00 -6.46 -5.41
C PHE A 45 1.20 -7.37 -6.63
N LYS A 46 0.89 -8.67 -6.48
CA LYS A 46 1.13 -9.66 -7.55
C LYS A 46 -0.08 -9.82 -8.47
N ASN A 47 -1.29 -9.81 -7.92
CA ASN A 47 -2.53 -10.07 -8.65
C ASN A 47 -3.64 -9.19 -8.07
N ILE A 48 -3.73 -7.96 -8.55
CA ILE A 48 -4.85 -7.07 -8.23
C ILE A 48 -5.89 -7.17 -9.34
N GLY A 49 -7.17 -7.28 -8.98
CA GLY A 49 -8.25 -7.27 -9.95
C GLY A 49 -8.45 -5.87 -10.55
N ASP A 50 -9.10 -5.80 -11.71
CA ASP A 50 -9.35 -4.54 -12.41
C ASP A 50 -10.13 -3.53 -11.54
N ALA A 51 -11.07 -4.02 -10.73
CA ALA A 51 -11.86 -3.20 -9.82
C ALA A 51 -10.99 -2.57 -8.72
N GLU A 52 -10.19 -3.38 -8.02
CA GLU A 52 -9.28 -2.91 -6.97
C GLU A 52 -8.19 -1.99 -7.54
N GLN A 53 -7.71 -2.27 -8.74
CA GLN A 53 -6.76 -1.40 -9.43
C GLN A 53 -7.35 -0.02 -9.70
N ASN A 54 -8.62 0.05 -10.13
CA ASN A 54 -9.31 1.32 -10.34
C ASN A 54 -9.49 2.09 -9.02
N TYR A 55 -9.92 1.41 -7.94
CA TYR A 55 -10.04 2.06 -6.64
C TYR A 55 -8.71 2.61 -6.12
N LEU A 56 -7.61 1.87 -6.29
CA LEU A 56 -6.28 2.35 -5.93
C LEU A 56 -5.83 3.52 -6.78
N ARG A 57 -6.07 3.46 -8.10
CA ARG A 57 -5.73 4.55 -9.02
C ARG A 57 -6.45 5.83 -8.61
N ASP A 58 -7.75 5.76 -8.37
CA ASP A 58 -8.56 6.91 -7.98
C ASP A 58 -8.09 7.48 -6.64
N PHE A 59 -7.84 6.62 -5.65
CA PHE A 59 -7.29 7.02 -4.35
C PHE A 59 -5.94 7.74 -4.47
N VAL A 60 -5.01 7.22 -5.28
CA VAL A 60 -3.69 7.84 -5.49
C VAL A 60 -3.83 9.19 -6.19
N LEU A 61 -4.66 9.27 -7.23
CA LEU A 61 -4.90 10.51 -7.96
C LEU A 61 -5.52 11.60 -7.07
N GLN A 62 -6.49 11.24 -6.23
CA GLN A 62 -7.08 12.16 -5.26
C GLN A 62 -6.05 12.63 -4.23
N SER A 63 -5.27 11.70 -3.68
CA SER A 63 -4.23 12.01 -2.69
C SER A 63 -3.20 13.00 -3.24
N LEU A 64 -2.72 12.79 -4.47
CA LEU A 64 -1.78 13.69 -5.13
C LEU A 64 -2.36 15.09 -5.38
N ASN A 65 -3.63 15.17 -5.80
CA ASN A 65 -4.29 16.44 -6.06
C ASN A 65 -4.53 17.25 -4.77
N ASN A 66 -4.89 16.56 -3.68
CA ASN A 66 -5.10 17.18 -2.37
C ASN A 66 -3.78 17.75 -1.80
N ASP A 67 -2.66 17.06 -1.98
CA ASP A 67 -1.34 17.56 -1.56
C ASP A 67 -0.90 18.82 -2.33
N THR A 68 -1.19 18.90 -3.64
CA THR A 68 -0.92 20.11 -4.43
C THR A 68 -1.78 21.33 -4.06
N GLY A 69 -2.88 21.13 -3.33
CA GLY A 69 -3.72 22.21 -2.79
C GLY A 69 -3.09 22.97 -1.62
N MET A 70 -2.16 22.36 -0.88
CA MET A 70 -1.51 22.96 0.29
C MET A 70 -0.25 23.79 -0.05
N LEU A 71 0.20 23.78 -1.30
CA LEU A 71 1.35 24.57 -1.78
C LEU A 71 0.97 25.91 -2.42
N LYS A 72 -0.30 26.34 -2.33
CA LYS A 72 -0.73 27.68 -2.74
C LYS A 72 -0.95 28.58 -1.51
N LYS A 73 0.11 29.24 -1.07
CA LYS A 73 0.05 30.49 -0.30
C LYS A 73 1.11 31.45 -0.81
#